data_AF-A0A2S4UCP6-F1
#
_entry.id   AF-A0A2S4UCP6-F1
#
_cell.length_a   1.000
_cell.length_b   1.000
_cell.length_c   1.000
_cell.angle_alpha   90.00
_cell.angle_beta   90.00
_cell.angle_gamma   90.00
#
_symmetry.space_group_name_H-M   'P 1'
#
loop_
_entity.id
_entity.type
_entity.pdbx_description
1 polymer ?
#
loop_
_entity_poly.entity_id
_entity_poly.type
_entity_poly.pdbx_seq_one_letter_code
_entity_poly.pdbx_strand_id
1 'polypeptide(L)'
;MSQEDSSMRAFELDIDDPRLPELQSVEHAEHVRTTFSQHRKQYNQRKASQRDKSSSKLSELIDVNTSAIAEKVKAAIRLNARKRKAQWAQRAITKKRRVTLGKHRVRQVSRTQKASILKCFNRRGGPYGLVHTHQWWALV
;
A
#
# COMPACT_ATOMS: atom_id res chain seq x y z
N MET A 1 47.64 52.06 -1.09
CA MET A 1 46.74 53.23 -1.04
C MET A 1 45.37 52.75 -1.50
N SER A 2 44.58 52.21 -0.57
CA SER A 2 43.24 51.70 -0.87
C SER A 2 42.31 52.90 -0.88
N GLN A 3 41.87 53.29 -2.06
CA GLN A 3 40.94 54.39 -2.26
C GLN A 3 39.60 53.93 -1.71
N GLU A 4 39.24 54.40 -0.51
CA GLU A 4 37.88 54.32 -0.02
C GLU A 4 37.03 55.17 -0.96
N ASP A 5 36.33 54.51 -1.88
CA ASP A 5 35.29 55.12 -2.70
C ASP A 5 34.24 55.70 -1.75
N SER A 6 34.45 56.98 -1.43
CA SER A 6 33.52 57.82 -0.70
C SER A 6 32.37 58.12 -1.66
N SER A 7 31.51 57.13 -1.87
CA SER A 7 30.28 57.24 -2.66
C SER A 7 29.35 58.21 -1.94
N MET A 8 29.47 59.51 -2.22
CA MET A 8 28.53 60.52 -1.73
C MET A 8 27.11 60.11 -2.13
N ARG A 9 26.20 60.11 -1.16
CA ARG A 9 24.79 59.79 -1.43
C ARG A 9 24.07 61.00 -2.01
N ALA A 10 23.01 60.76 -2.77
CA ALA A 10 22.29 61.84 -3.43
C ALA A 10 21.68 62.86 -2.46
N PHE A 11 21.39 62.47 -1.21
CA PHE A 11 20.92 63.39 -0.16
C PHE A 11 22.03 64.23 0.49
N GLU A 12 23.30 63.92 0.21
CA GLU A 12 24.47 64.64 0.72
C GLU A 12 24.94 65.74 -0.25
N LEU A 13 24.35 65.81 -1.46
CA LEU A 13 24.65 66.81 -2.48
C LEU A 13 23.68 67.99 -2.42
N ASP A 14 24.18 69.16 -2.81
CA ASP A 14 23.38 70.38 -2.95
C ASP A 14 22.39 70.24 -4.12
N ILE A 15 21.26 70.94 -4.03
CA ILE A 15 20.14 70.84 -4.99
C ILE A 15 20.58 71.28 -6.40
N ASP A 16 21.55 72.19 -6.48
CA ASP A 16 22.11 72.70 -7.73
C ASP A 16 23.31 71.87 -8.25
N ASP A 17 23.72 70.78 -7.59
CA ASP A 17 24.82 69.93 -8.09
C ASP A 17 24.37 69.18 -9.36
N PRO A 18 25.06 69.39 -10.50
CA PRO A 18 24.69 68.77 -11.78
C PRO A 18 24.75 67.23 -11.77
N ARG A 19 25.41 66.60 -10.79
CA ARG A 19 25.52 65.14 -10.64
C ARG A 19 24.35 64.50 -9.89
N LEU A 20 23.52 65.32 -9.24
CA LEU A 20 22.42 64.86 -8.39
C LEU A 20 21.39 63.98 -9.11
N PRO A 21 20.95 64.28 -10.35
CA PRO A 21 19.99 63.42 -11.06
C PRO A 21 20.52 62.01 -11.36
N GLU A 22 21.80 61.90 -11.71
CA GLU A 22 22.44 60.63 -12.04
C GLU A 22 22.58 59.76 -10.77
N LEU A 23 23.02 60.34 -9.66
CA LEU A 23 23.14 59.63 -8.39
C LEU A 23 21.78 59.19 -7.83
N GLN A 24 20.73 60.02 -7.92
CA GLN A 24 19.38 59.61 -7.55
C GLN A 24 18.89 58.43 -8.39
N SER A 25 19.17 58.43 -9.70
CA SER A 25 18.75 57.34 -10.58
C SER A 25 19.41 55.99 -10.21
N VAL A 26 20.69 56.03 -9.82
CA VAL A 26 21.45 54.86 -9.37
C VAL A 26 20.92 54.35 -8.03
N GLU A 27 20.74 55.24 -7.04
CA GLU A 27 20.21 54.87 -5.72
C GLU A 27 18.78 54.30 -5.82
N HIS A 28 17.92 54.91 -6.63
CA HIS A 28 16.58 54.38 -6.87
C HIS A 28 16.62 52.99 -7.52
N ALA A 29 17.50 52.78 -8.51
CA ALA A 29 17.66 51.48 -9.15
C ALA A 29 18.16 50.40 -8.17
N GLU A 30 19.10 50.75 -7.28
CA GLU A 30 19.61 49.86 -6.24
C GLU A 30 18.56 49.56 -5.17
N HIS A 31 17.82 50.57 -4.72
CA HIS A 31 16.73 50.40 -3.77
C HIS A 31 15.66 49.45 -4.33
N VAL A 32 15.26 49.63 -5.59
CA VAL A 32 14.30 48.76 -6.28
C VAL A 32 14.84 47.33 -6.39
N ARG A 33 16.10 47.15 -6.80
CA ARG A 33 16.74 45.82 -6.88
C ARG A 33 16.76 45.11 -5.52
N THR A 34 17.11 45.83 -4.46
CA THR A 34 17.17 45.26 -3.11
C THR A 34 15.79 44.92 -2.56
N THR A 35 14.77 45.77 -2.78
CA THR A 35 13.38 45.44 -2.38
C THR A 35 12.86 44.21 -3.09
N PHE A 36 13.04 44.10 -4.42
CA PHE A 36 12.62 42.92 -5.17
C PHE A 36 13.36 41.65 -4.70
N SER A 37 14.66 41.75 -4.42
CA SER A 37 15.46 40.64 -3.89
C SER A 37 14.96 40.18 -2.52
N GLN A 38 14.69 41.11 -1.60
CA GLN A 38 14.15 40.82 -0.27
C GLN A 38 12.76 40.19 -0.35
N HIS A 39 11.87 40.73 -1.20
CA HIS A 39 10.54 40.18 -1.41
C HIS A 39 10.59 38.74 -1.92
N ARG A 40 11.48 38.45 -2.89
CA ARG A 40 11.69 37.09 -3.40
C ARG A 40 12.23 36.14 -2.32
N LYS A 41 13.17 36.59 -1.49
CA LYS A 41 13.71 35.81 -0.35
C LYS A 41 12.60 35.46 0.65
N GLN A 42 11.77 36.44 1.05
CA GLN A 42 10.67 36.22 1.97
C GLN A 42 9.62 35.24 1.41
N TYR A 43 9.25 35.38 0.14
CA TYR A 43 8.32 34.47 -0.52
C TYR A 43 8.84 33.02 -0.51
N ASN A 44 10.11 32.82 -0.86
CA ASN A 44 10.73 31.50 -0.86
C ASN A 44 10.82 30.88 0.55
N GLN A 45 11.14 31.69 1.57
CA GLN A 45 11.14 31.23 2.96
C GLN A 45 9.75 30.78 3.40
N ARG A 46 8.70 31.58 3.14
CA ARG A 46 7.31 31.21 3.47
C ARG A 46 6.89 29.90 2.79
N LYS A 47 7.25 29.74 1.51
CA LYS A 47 6.95 28.53 0.73
C LYS A 47 7.66 27.29 1.27
N ALA A 48 8.93 27.42 1.69
CA ALA A 48 9.68 26.33 2.32
C ALA A 48 9.03 25.91 3.65
N SER A 49 8.77 26.87 4.54
CA SER A 49 8.17 26.59 5.86
C SER A 49 6.76 25.98 5.79
N GLN A 50 5.98 26.29 4.75
CA GLN A 50 4.68 25.64 4.52
C GLN A 50 4.82 24.18 4.05
N ARG A 51 5.79 23.89 3.16
CA ARG A 51 6.03 22.55 2.65
C ARG A 51 6.36 21.57 3.78
N ASP A 52 7.26 21.95 4.67
CA ASP A 52 7.73 21.09 5.75
C ASP A 52 6.61 20.72 6.74
N LYS A 53 5.76 21.69 7.08
CA LYS A 53 4.60 21.47 7.96
C LYS A 53 3.54 20.58 7.32
N SER A 54 3.30 20.74 6.02
CA SER A 54 2.30 19.95 5.28
C SER A 54 2.74 18.50 5.06
N SER A 55 4.03 18.30 4.75
CA SER A 55 4.59 16.99 4.44
C SER A 55 4.70 16.11 5.68
N SER A 56 5.15 16.67 6.80
CA SER A 56 5.28 15.92 8.06
C SER A 56 3.93 15.39 8.54
N LYS A 57 2.92 16.27 8.59
CA LYS A 57 1.57 15.89 9.02
C LYS A 57 0.90 14.88 8.11
N LEU A 58 1.15 14.96 6.80
CA LEU A 58 0.66 13.96 5.85
C LEU A 58 1.33 12.60 6.08
N SER A 59 2.63 12.58 6.35
CA SER A 59 3.38 11.35 6.65
C SER A 59 2.84 10.66 7.90
N GLU A 60 2.63 11.41 8.99
CA GLU A 60 2.06 10.87 10.23
C GLU A 60 0.68 10.23 9.99
N LEU A 61 -0.17 10.88 9.19
CA LEU A 61 -1.49 10.33 8.83
C LEU A 61 -1.38 9.05 8.00
N ILE A 62 -0.41 8.98 7.08
CA ILE A 62 -0.13 7.77 6.28
C ILE A 62 0.34 6.64 7.20
N ASP A 63 1.24 6.91 8.13
CA ASP A 63 1.80 5.90 9.04
C ASP A 63 0.73 5.32 9.98
N VAL A 64 -0.12 6.19 10.53
CA VAL A 64 -1.27 5.78 11.36
C VAL A 64 -2.24 4.92 10.56
N ASN A 65 -2.58 5.32 9.34
CA ASN A 65 -3.50 4.56 8.47
C ASN A 65 -2.89 3.19 8.09
N THR A 66 -1.61 3.17 7.73
CA THR A 66 -0.89 1.93 7.38
C THR A 66 -0.91 0.94 8.54
N SER A 67 -0.66 1.42 9.76
CA SER A 67 -0.72 0.61 10.99
C SER A 67 -2.13 0.07 11.24
N ALA A 68 -3.17 0.89 11.05
CA ALA A 68 -4.56 0.47 11.21
C ALA A 68 -4.98 -0.60 10.18
N ILE A 69 -4.54 -0.46 8.92
CA ILE A 69 -4.78 -1.45 7.87
C ILE A 69 -4.08 -2.76 8.21
N ALA A 70 -2.82 -2.71 8.67
CA ALA A 70 -2.05 -3.91 9.05
C ALA A 70 -2.77 -4.73 10.13
N GLU A 71 -3.28 -4.06 11.18
CA GLU A 71 -4.02 -4.75 12.24
C GLU A 71 -5.36 -5.35 11.74
N LYS A 72 -6.08 -4.65 10.85
CA LYS A 72 -7.30 -5.20 10.21
C LYS A 72 -6.99 -6.44 9.37
N VAL A 73 -5.91 -6.42 8.58
CA VAL A 73 -5.47 -7.56 7.77
C VAL A 73 -5.10 -8.74 8.66
N LYS A 74 -4.35 -8.50 9.74
CA LYS A 74 -3.97 -9.53 10.72
C LYS A 74 -5.20 -10.17 11.39
N ALA A 75 -6.20 -9.36 11.74
CA ALA A 75 -7.47 -9.86 12.27
C ALA A 75 -8.22 -10.72 11.24
N ALA A 76 -8.28 -10.29 9.98
CA ALA A 76 -8.91 -11.05 8.89
C ALA A 76 -8.21 -12.40 8.66
N ILE A 77 -6.87 -12.44 8.66
CA ILE A 77 -6.09 -13.68 8.55
C ILE A 77 -6.43 -14.65 9.68
N ARG A 78 -6.47 -14.17 10.93
CA ARG A 78 -6.83 -14.99 12.11
C ARG A 78 -8.24 -15.56 11.98
N LEU A 79 -9.20 -14.73 11.57
CA LEU A 79 -10.58 -15.15 11.38
C LEU A 79 -10.72 -16.20 10.26
N ASN A 80 -10.01 -16.01 9.15
CA ASN A 80 -9.97 -17.00 8.05
C ASN A 80 -9.32 -18.31 8.48
N ALA A 81 -8.27 -18.29 9.31
CA ALA A 81 -7.68 -19.49 9.87
C ALA A 81 -8.69 -20.26 10.76
N ARG A 82 -9.48 -19.55 11.58
CA ARG A 82 -10.55 -20.15 12.39
C ARG A 82 -11.65 -20.76 11.52
N LYS A 83 -12.12 -20.03 10.50
CA LYS A 83 -13.11 -20.54 9.53
C LYS A 83 -12.64 -21.82 8.84
N ARG A 84 -11.37 -21.87 8.41
CA ARG A 84 -10.78 -23.10 7.84
C ARG A 84 -10.81 -24.23 8.86
N LYS A 85 -10.30 -24.04 10.07
CA LYS A 85 -10.35 -25.10 11.12
C LYS A 85 -11.77 -25.60 11.38
N ALA A 86 -12.75 -24.70 11.48
CA ALA A 86 -14.16 -25.06 11.66
C ALA A 86 -14.70 -25.88 10.48
N GLN A 87 -14.42 -25.48 9.23
CA GLN A 87 -14.82 -26.24 8.04
C GLN A 87 -14.20 -27.64 8.02
N TRP A 88 -12.92 -27.77 8.39
CA TRP A 88 -12.25 -29.07 8.48
C TRP A 88 -12.91 -29.97 9.52
N ALA A 89 -13.24 -29.44 10.70
CA ALA A 89 -13.99 -30.15 11.73
C ALA A 89 -15.38 -30.59 11.24
N GLN A 90 -16.13 -29.70 10.59
CA GLN A 90 -17.46 -29.99 10.03
C GLN A 90 -17.40 -31.09 8.95
N ARG A 91 -16.40 -31.07 8.07
CA ARG A 91 -16.17 -32.14 7.07
C ARG A 91 -15.85 -33.47 7.74
N ALA A 92 -15.05 -33.47 8.80
CA ALA A 92 -14.75 -34.68 9.56
C ALA A 92 -16.00 -35.28 10.23
N ILE A 93 -16.89 -34.44 10.76
CA ILE A 93 -18.20 -34.87 11.30
C ILE A 93 -19.09 -35.42 10.18
N THR A 94 -19.14 -34.74 9.03
CA THR A 94 -20.00 -35.13 7.90
C THR A 94 -19.57 -36.47 7.28
N LYS A 95 -18.26 -36.73 7.12
CA LYS A 95 -17.74 -38.04 6.69
C LYS A 95 -18.10 -39.17 7.67
N LYS A 96 -18.34 -38.85 8.95
CA LYS A 96 -18.78 -39.79 9.97
C LYS A 96 -20.30 -39.98 10.04
N ARG A 97 -21.11 -39.38 9.15
CA ARG A 97 -22.51 -39.78 8.99
C ARG A 97 -22.53 -41.27 8.62
N ARG A 98 -22.73 -42.10 9.64
CA ARG A 98 -22.86 -43.55 9.53
C ARG A 98 -23.78 -43.85 8.37
N VAL A 99 -23.34 -44.75 7.47
CA VAL A 99 -24.28 -45.48 6.63
C VAL A 99 -25.23 -46.16 7.61
N THR A 100 -26.40 -45.57 7.81
CA THR A 100 -27.41 -46.16 8.68
C THR A 100 -27.95 -47.38 7.94
N LEU A 101 -27.79 -48.56 8.56
CA LEU A 101 -28.24 -49.83 7.99
C LEU A 101 -29.75 -49.86 7.67
N GLY A 102 -30.51 -48.85 8.14
CA GLY A 102 -31.91 -48.63 7.76
C GLY A 102 -32.12 -48.37 6.26
N LYS A 103 -31.17 -47.69 5.58
CA LYS A 103 -31.27 -47.45 4.13
C LYS A 103 -30.52 -48.49 3.30
N HIS A 104 -29.51 -49.14 3.85
CA HIS A 104 -28.62 -50.05 3.13
C HIS A 104 -28.44 -51.32 3.94
N ARG A 105 -28.82 -52.48 3.38
CA ARG A 105 -28.64 -53.77 4.04
C ARG A 105 -27.33 -54.42 3.60
N VAL A 106 -26.53 -54.88 4.55
CA VAL A 106 -25.39 -55.75 4.26
C VAL A 106 -25.95 -57.13 3.94
N ARG A 107 -25.66 -57.65 2.75
CA ARG A 107 -26.08 -58.97 2.30
C ARG A 107 -24.85 -59.77 1.88
N GLN A 108 -24.73 -60.98 2.40
CA GLN A 108 -23.75 -61.95 1.91
C GLN A 108 -24.30 -62.56 0.61
N VAL A 109 -23.51 -62.51 -0.47
CA VAL A 109 -23.89 -63.01 -1.80
C VAL A 109 -22.94 -64.14 -2.21
N SER A 110 -23.45 -65.13 -2.95
CA SER A 110 -22.63 -66.17 -3.55
C SER A 110 -21.82 -65.60 -4.72
N ARG A 111 -20.68 -66.21 -5.05
CA ARG A 111 -19.77 -65.76 -6.13
C ARG A 111 -20.45 -65.71 -7.51
N THR A 112 -21.56 -66.40 -7.67
CA THR A 112 -22.37 -66.53 -8.90
C THR A 112 -23.46 -65.46 -9.04
N GLN A 113 -23.70 -64.63 -8.02
CA GLN A 113 -24.70 -63.56 -8.10
C GLN A 113 -24.12 -62.29 -8.73
N LYS A 114 -24.89 -61.68 -9.65
CA LYS A 114 -24.55 -60.41 -10.28
C LYS A 114 -24.42 -59.32 -9.22
N ALA A 115 -23.20 -58.93 -8.92
CA ALA A 115 -22.88 -57.82 -8.02
C ALA A 115 -22.02 -56.79 -8.77
N SER A 116 -22.36 -55.51 -8.62
CA SER A 116 -21.54 -54.42 -9.11
C SER A 116 -20.53 -54.01 -8.04
N ILE A 117 -19.25 -54.05 -8.39
CA ILE A 117 -18.14 -53.62 -7.54
C ILE A 117 -17.71 -52.22 -7.98
N LEU A 118 -17.65 -51.27 -7.05
CA LEU A 118 -17.01 -50.00 -7.27
C LEU A 118 -15.52 -50.12 -6.91
N LYS A 119 -14.66 -50.14 -7.93
CA LYS A 119 -13.21 -50.16 -7.74
C LYS A 119 -12.69 -48.74 -7.61
N CYS A 120 -12.14 -48.40 -6.45
CA CYS A 120 -11.51 -47.10 -6.19
C CYS A 120 -9.98 -47.27 -6.22
N PHE A 121 -9.28 -46.47 -7.01
CA PHE A 121 -7.81 -46.53 -7.10
C PHE A 121 -7.20 -45.17 -7.47
N ASN A 122 -5.93 -44.98 -7.13
CA ASN A 122 -5.18 -43.78 -7.53
C ASN A 122 -4.41 -44.08 -8.82
N ARG A 123 -4.54 -43.22 -9.83
CA ARG A 123 -3.74 -43.27 -11.06
C ARG A 123 -2.86 -42.03 -11.17
N ARG A 124 -1.73 -42.13 -11.88
CA ARG A 124 -0.95 -40.93 -12.24
C ARG A 124 -1.82 -40.05 -13.16
N GLY A 125 -2.11 -38.83 -12.73
CA GLY A 125 -2.96 -37.89 -13.46
C GLY A 125 -2.19 -36.69 -14.00
N GLY A 126 -0.97 -36.92 -14.51
CA GLY A 126 -0.11 -35.89 -15.08
C GLY A 126 0.99 -35.37 -14.14
N PRO A 127 1.67 -34.27 -14.52
CA PRO A 127 2.88 -33.78 -13.84
C PRO A 127 2.67 -33.33 -12.38
N TYR A 128 1.42 -33.10 -11.96
CA TYR A 128 1.10 -32.52 -10.66
C TYR A 128 0.47 -33.51 -9.64
N GLY A 129 0.46 -34.82 -9.93
CA GLY A 129 0.24 -35.84 -8.88
C GLY A 129 -0.76 -36.96 -9.18
N LEU A 130 -1.09 -37.70 -8.12
CA LEU A 130 -2.04 -38.83 -8.13
C LEU A 130 -3.48 -38.33 -8.17
N VAL A 131 -4.29 -38.90 -9.07
CA VAL A 131 -5.73 -38.63 -9.19
C VAL A 131 -6.51 -39.84 -8.69
N HIS A 132 -7.40 -39.60 -7.72
CA HIS A 132 -8.32 -40.61 -7.23
C HIS A 132 -9.41 -40.88 -8.28
N THR A 133 -9.53 -42.13 -8.72
CA THR A 133 -10.41 -42.55 -9.82
C THR A 133 -11.30 -43.71 -9.35
N HIS A 134 -12.49 -43.79 -9.94
CA HIS A 134 -13.50 -44.80 -9.64
C HIS A 134 -13.92 -45.51 -10.93
N GLN A 135 -14.07 -46.82 -10.89
CA GLN A 135 -14.55 -47.63 -12.01
C GLN A 135 -15.57 -48.65 -11.52
N TRP A 136 -16.73 -48.73 -12.19
CA TRP A 136 -17.74 -49.76 -11.93
C TRP A 136 -17.39 -51.03 -12.69
N TRP A 137 -17.38 -52.16 -11.97
CA TRP A 137 -17.18 -53.49 -12.51
C TRP A 137 -18.43 -54.31 -12.19
N ALA A 138 -18.87 -55.17 -13.11
CA ALA A 138 -19.91 -56.15 -12.83
C ALA A 138 -19.27 -57.53 -12.74
N LEU A 139 -19.60 -58.29 -11.70
CA LEU A 139 -19.40 -59.73 -11.70
C LEU A 139 -20.43 -60.33 -12.67
N VAL A 140 -19.95 -60.73 -13.85
CA VAL A 140 -20.71 -61.48 -14.87
C VAL A 140 -20.61 -62.96 -14.56
#